data_AF-A0A934DT35-F1
#
_entry.id   AF-A0A934DT35-F1
#
_cell.length_a   1.000
_cell.length_b   1.000
_cell.length_c   1.000
_cell.angle_alpha   90.00
_cell.angle_beta   90.00
_cell.angle_gamma   90.00
#
_symmetry.space_group_name_H-M   'P 1'
#
loop_
_entity.id
_entity.type
_entity.pdbx_description
1 polymer ?
#
loop_
_entity_poly.entity_id
_entity_poly.type
_entity_poly.pdbx_seq_one_letter_code
_entity_poly.pdbx_strand_id
1 'polypeptide(L)'
;MGWSAAIRLFGVALAALLSACSAAAPNGSAEYSVDGLGEGEAEAPEDAIDTTSDAITSSVNCDTTTMTAYKAGSPYSIEVITVGGKKISKPTGHAFLKWQKAATAAGVTLTLSSGFRTKSEQQYFYSCYVNCNCNSCNPADKPGYSKHQSGNAIDVGTNNWSWVKSHAAAYGFTGISSEKWHFIYYGGDPGGPCGSGGGGGTDPVEDHPSCYSSTLAKTMPDNACVQSKNDHQWYQCKDGDWVDRYSDPEKCSSENPL
;
A
#
# COMPACT_ATOMS: atom_id res chain seq x y z
N MET A 1 60.71 -2.76 30.49
CA MET A 1 60.02 -3.19 31.72
C MET A 1 58.62 -3.61 31.30
N GLY A 2 58.26 -4.88 31.43
CA GLY A 2 56.90 -5.33 31.16
C GLY A 2 56.35 -6.04 32.39
N TRP A 3 55.04 -6.27 32.42
CA TRP A 3 54.42 -7.40 33.12
C TRP A 3 53.08 -7.72 32.44
N SER A 4 52.93 -8.97 32.03
CA SER A 4 51.65 -9.56 31.63
C SER A 4 50.96 -10.13 32.87
N ALA A 5 49.64 -10.03 32.94
CA ALA A 5 48.83 -10.75 33.93
C ALA A 5 47.99 -11.83 33.24
N ALA A 6 48.05 -13.05 33.76
CA ALA A 6 47.29 -14.20 33.27
C ALA A 6 46.66 -14.95 34.45
N ILE A 7 45.37 -15.29 34.35
CA ILE A 7 44.61 -16.22 35.21
C ILE A 7 43.61 -16.88 34.24
N ARG A 8 43.88 -18.11 33.76
CA ARG A 8 43.69 -19.44 34.38
C ARG A 8 42.23 -19.91 34.40
N LEU A 9 41.94 -20.88 33.52
CA LEU A 9 40.78 -21.76 33.64
C LEU A 9 40.88 -22.64 34.90
N PHE A 10 39.73 -22.97 35.49
CA PHE A 10 39.51 -24.24 36.17
C PHE A 10 38.10 -24.73 35.84
N GLY A 11 38.00 -25.96 35.32
CA GLY A 11 36.75 -26.72 35.32
C GLY A 11 36.81 -27.78 36.41
N VAL A 12 35.65 -28.17 36.93
CA VAL A 12 35.46 -29.41 37.70
C VAL A 12 34.14 -30.03 37.24
N ALA A 13 34.13 -31.35 37.08
CA ALA A 13 33.01 -32.09 36.54
C ALA A 13 32.35 -33.01 37.58
N LEU A 14 31.13 -33.43 37.24
CA LEU A 14 30.52 -34.72 37.56
C LEU A 14 30.14 -35.04 39.02
N ALA A 15 28.84 -35.25 39.22
CA ALA A 15 28.33 -36.27 40.13
C ALA A 15 27.02 -36.83 39.55
N ALA A 16 26.96 -38.13 39.29
CA ALA A 16 25.75 -38.85 38.89
C ALA A 16 25.21 -39.63 40.09
N LEU A 17 23.88 -39.77 40.18
CA LEU A 17 23.22 -40.65 41.12
C LEU A 17 22.12 -41.45 40.39
N LEU A 18 22.39 -42.74 40.18
CA LEU A 18 21.37 -43.72 39.84
C LEU A 18 20.66 -44.16 41.13
N SER A 19 19.37 -44.48 41.02
CA SER A 19 18.73 -45.49 41.86
C SER A 19 17.64 -46.18 41.06
N ALA A 20 17.49 -47.49 41.21
CA ALA A 20 16.64 -48.33 40.37
C ALA A 20 16.00 -49.49 41.16
N CYS A 21 14.77 -49.83 40.77
CA CYS A 21 14.11 -51.15 40.92
C CYS A 21 12.86 -51.08 40.00
N SER A 22 12.67 -51.92 38.97
CA SER A 22 12.32 -53.36 39.00
C SER A 22 10.99 -53.63 39.72
N ALA A 23 9.99 -54.35 39.20
CA ALA A 23 9.69 -54.93 37.87
C ALA A 23 8.14 -55.23 37.84
N ALA A 24 7.46 -55.80 36.83
CA ALA A 24 7.83 -56.48 35.58
C ALA A 24 6.63 -56.41 34.56
N ALA A 25 6.76 -57.03 33.39
CA ALA A 25 5.65 -57.35 32.46
C ALA A 25 5.20 -58.83 32.64
N PRO A 26 4.11 -59.34 32.00
CA PRO A 26 4.24 -59.73 30.59
C PRO A 26 2.97 -59.69 29.69
N ASN A 27 3.22 -59.76 28.37
CA ASN A 27 2.40 -60.30 27.28
C ASN A 27 1.08 -59.63 26.84
N GLY A 28 0.94 -59.42 25.53
CA GLY A 28 -0.35 -59.18 24.86
C GLY A 28 -0.26 -58.34 23.59
N SER A 29 0.20 -58.91 22.49
CA SER A 29 0.28 -58.24 21.18
C SER A 29 -1.11 -57.89 20.61
N ALA A 30 -1.34 -56.62 20.31
CA ALA A 30 -2.32 -56.17 19.32
C ALA A 30 -1.78 -54.90 18.66
N GLU A 31 -1.47 -54.97 17.36
CA GLU A 31 -1.03 -53.81 16.59
C GLU A 31 -2.23 -52.93 16.24
N TYR A 32 -2.11 -51.63 16.50
CA TYR A 32 -2.97 -50.61 15.91
C TYR A 32 -2.15 -49.35 15.65
N SER A 33 -1.65 -49.24 14.43
CA SER A 33 -0.86 -48.08 13.99
C SER A 33 -1.77 -46.87 13.74
N VAL A 34 -1.46 -45.77 14.41
CA VAL A 34 -1.69 -44.42 13.91
C VAL A 34 -0.50 -43.58 14.35
N ASP A 35 0.53 -43.54 13.51
CA ASP A 35 1.70 -42.69 13.70
C ASP A 35 1.30 -41.22 13.69
N GLY A 36 1.98 -40.42 14.53
CA GLY A 36 1.71 -39.00 14.66
C GLY A 36 2.72 -38.14 13.88
N LEU A 37 2.28 -36.91 13.61
CA LEU A 37 3.06 -35.67 13.74
C LEU A 37 4.51 -35.67 13.18
N GLY A 38 4.67 -35.16 11.97
CA GLY A 38 5.95 -34.67 11.44
C GLY A 38 5.77 -34.00 10.09
N GLU A 39 6.34 -32.80 9.94
CA GLU A 39 6.76 -32.06 8.72
C GLU A 39 6.08 -32.26 7.32
N GLY A 40 6.01 -31.25 6.45
CA GLY A 40 6.41 -29.85 6.64
C GLY A 40 6.28 -28.94 5.41
N GLU A 41 5.61 -29.39 4.35
CA GLU A 41 5.46 -28.67 3.09
C GLU A 41 4.35 -27.61 3.17
N ALA A 42 4.77 -26.35 3.25
CA ALA A 42 3.87 -25.20 3.16
C ALA A 42 3.44 -24.96 1.71
N GLU A 43 2.43 -25.72 1.26
CA GLU A 43 1.61 -25.33 0.12
C GLU A 43 0.99 -23.95 0.41
N ALA A 44 1.18 -22.99 -0.49
CA ALA A 44 0.73 -21.62 -0.27
C ALA A 44 -0.80 -21.56 -0.35
N PRO A 45 -1.51 -21.01 0.66
CA PRO A 45 -2.94 -20.86 0.56
C PRO A 45 -3.25 -19.83 -0.54
N GLU A 46 -3.91 -20.31 -1.58
CA GLU A 46 -4.62 -19.52 -2.59
C GLU A 46 -5.89 -18.88 -1.98
N ASP A 47 -5.69 -18.14 -0.90
CA ASP A 47 -6.74 -17.41 -0.19
C ASP A 47 -7.33 -16.34 -1.11
N ALA A 48 -8.56 -16.58 -1.55
CA ALA A 48 -9.39 -15.59 -2.21
C ALA A 48 -9.46 -14.33 -1.34
N ILE A 49 -8.89 -13.23 -1.84
CA ILE A 49 -8.90 -11.95 -1.13
C ILE A 49 -10.33 -11.48 -0.97
N ASP A 50 -10.83 -11.52 0.26
CA ASP A 50 -12.04 -10.80 0.64
C ASP A 50 -11.81 -9.30 0.39
N THR A 51 -12.47 -8.79 -0.66
CA THR A 51 -12.34 -7.42 -1.15
C THR A 51 -13.21 -6.42 -0.38
N THR A 52 -13.89 -6.84 0.70
CA THR A 52 -14.68 -5.93 1.55
C THR A 52 -13.84 -4.78 2.14
N SER A 53 -14.56 -3.69 2.43
CA SER A 53 -14.05 -2.39 2.89
C SER A 53 -13.45 -2.39 4.29
N ASP A 54 -13.68 -3.45 5.07
CA ASP A 54 -13.60 -3.43 6.53
C ASP A 54 -12.17 -3.30 7.07
N ALA A 55 -11.17 -3.54 6.23
CA ALA A 55 -9.76 -3.34 6.53
C ALA A 55 -9.26 -1.89 6.26
N ILE A 56 -10.07 -1.02 5.63
CA ILE A 56 -9.76 0.41 5.46
C ILE A 56 -10.26 1.16 6.70
N THR A 57 -9.32 1.68 7.49
CA THR A 57 -9.63 2.36 8.77
C THR A 57 -9.83 3.87 8.63
N SER A 58 -9.48 4.45 7.48
CA SER A 58 -9.70 5.87 7.18
C SER A 58 -11.02 6.11 6.44
N SER A 59 -11.77 7.12 6.87
CA SER A 59 -12.89 7.63 6.06
C SER A 59 -12.38 8.14 4.72
N VAL A 60 -13.12 7.83 3.65
CA VAL A 60 -12.81 8.25 2.28
C VAL A 60 -13.98 9.06 1.74
N ASN A 61 -13.70 10.25 1.21
CA ASN A 61 -14.62 10.96 0.32
C ASN A 61 -13.96 11.10 -1.06
N CYS A 62 -14.66 10.58 -2.07
CA CYS A 62 -14.26 10.52 -3.45
C CYS A 62 -14.64 11.74 -4.30
N ASP A 63 -15.25 12.77 -3.70
CA ASP A 63 -15.46 14.09 -4.31
C ASP A 63 -14.12 14.68 -4.81
N THR A 64 -13.87 14.55 -6.12
CA THR A 64 -12.65 15.04 -6.75
C THR A 64 -12.70 16.55 -6.93
N THR A 65 -11.69 17.25 -6.42
CA THR A 65 -11.49 18.68 -6.70
C THR A 65 -10.17 18.88 -7.44
N THR A 66 -10.17 19.67 -8.53
CA THR A 66 -8.92 20.10 -9.17
C THR A 66 -8.25 21.19 -8.33
N MET A 67 -6.98 20.98 -7.97
CA MET A 67 -6.18 21.90 -7.16
C MET A 67 -4.84 22.23 -7.84
N THR A 68 -4.31 23.43 -7.62
CA THR A 68 -2.95 23.81 -8.06
C THR A 68 -1.89 23.21 -7.14
N ALA A 69 -1.18 22.21 -7.66
CA ALA A 69 0.03 21.63 -7.11
C ALA A 69 1.29 22.38 -7.57
N TYR A 70 2.44 22.09 -6.97
CA TYR A 70 3.74 22.66 -7.29
C TYR A 70 4.85 21.61 -7.28
N LYS A 71 5.74 21.67 -8.29
CA LYS A 71 6.95 20.85 -8.39
C LYS A 71 8.12 21.77 -8.75
N ALA A 72 9.09 21.91 -7.84
CA ALA A 72 10.26 22.77 -8.00
C ALA A 72 9.91 24.21 -8.44
N GLY A 73 8.91 24.82 -7.77
CA GLY A 73 8.41 26.16 -8.05
C GLY A 73 7.38 26.25 -9.18
N SER A 74 7.31 25.27 -10.08
CA SER A 74 6.39 25.27 -11.24
C SER A 74 5.00 24.75 -10.85
N PRO A 75 3.91 25.48 -11.17
CA PRO A 75 2.55 25.03 -10.88
C PRO A 75 2.06 23.97 -11.88
N TYR A 76 1.19 23.06 -11.43
CA TYR A 76 0.43 22.13 -12.27
C TYR A 76 -0.90 21.76 -11.60
N SER A 77 -1.81 21.12 -12.34
CA SER A 77 -3.09 20.67 -11.79
C SER A 77 -3.01 19.23 -11.28
N ILE A 78 -3.67 18.95 -10.16
CA ILE A 78 -3.95 17.59 -9.67
C ILE A 78 -5.42 17.48 -9.29
N GLU A 79 -5.98 16.28 -9.40
CA GLU A 79 -7.22 15.94 -8.70
C GLU A 79 -6.89 15.49 -7.28
N VAL A 80 -7.60 16.03 -6.29
CA VAL A 80 -7.52 15.58 -4.90
C VAL A 80 -8.84 14.94 -4.45
N ILE A 81 -8.70 13.88 -3.66
CA ILE A 81 -9.76 13.26 -2.85
C ILE A 81 -9.48 13.54 -1.37
N THR A 82 -10.39 13.14 -0.47
CA THR A 82 -10.17 13.26 0.98
C THR A 82 -10.08 11.88 1.64
N VAL A 83 -8.97 11.62 2.34
CA VAL A 83 -8.76 10.40 3.13
C VAL A 83 -8.41 10.80 4.57
N GLY A 84 -9.08 10.24 5.59
CA GLY A 84 -8.83 10.57 7.00
C GLY A 84 -9.00 12.07 7.31
N GLY A 85 -9.89 12.75 6.60
CA GLY A 85 -10.06 14.20 6.66
C GLY A 85 -8.83 15.00 6.20
N LYS A 86 -7.98 14.45 5.33
CA LYS A 86 -6.86 15.13 4.67
C LYS A 86 -7.04 15.08 3.16
N LYS A 87 -6.82 16.21 2.47
CA LYS A 87 -6.71 16.23 1.01
C LYS A 87 -5.44 15.49 0.58
N ILE A 88 -5.51 14.76 -0.51
CA ILE A 88 -4.40 13.98 -1.07
C ILE A 88 -4.62 13.83 -2.57
N SER A 89 -3.56 13.75 -3.40
CA SER A 89 -3.79 13.46 -4.82
C SER A 89 -4.45 12.10 -4.97
N LYS A 90 -5.40 11.97 -5.90
CA LYS A 90 -6.16 10.73 -6.12
C LYS A 90 -5.27 9.48 -6.25
N PRO A 91 -4.19 9.47 -7.07
CA PRO A 91 -3.25 8.33 -7.16
C PRO A 91 -2.60 7.97 -5.82
N THR A 92 -2.14 8.97 -5.07
CA THR A 92 -1.45 8.74 -3.77
C THR A 92 -2.43 8.30 -2.69
N GLY A 93 -3.68 8.80 -2.73
CA GLY A 93 -4.76 8.33 -1.86
C GLY A 93 -5.09 6.86 -2.08
N HIS A 94 -5.24 6.42 -3.33
CA HIS A 94 -5.45 5.01 -3.66
C HIS A 94 -4.27 4.11 -3.24
N ALA A 95 -3.03 4.52 -3.52
CA ALA A 95 -1.85 3.82 -3.06
C ALA A 95 -1.80 3.69 -1.53
N PHE A 96 -2.09 4.77 -0.82
CA PHE A 96 -2.14 4.78 0.65
C PHE A 96 -3.23 3.85 1.20
N LEU A 97 -4.42 3.82 0.59
CA LEU A 97 -5.52 2.96 1.04
C LEU A 97 -5.20 1.46 0.84
N LYS A 98 -4.52 1.09 -0.26
CA LYS A 98 -3.99 -0.27 -0.46
C LYS A 98 -2.96 -0.63 0.61
N TRP A 99 -2.04 0.28 0.92
CA TRP A 99 -1.05 0.09 1.99
C TRP A 99 -1.70 -0.03 3.37
N GLN A 100 -2.74 0.78 3.66
CA GLN A 100 -3.50 0.73 4.89
C GLN A 100 -4.27 -0.58 5.05
N LYS A 101 -4.94 -1.10 4.01
CA LYS A 101 -5.60 -2.42 4.05
C LYS A 101 -4.61 -3.53 4.45
N ALA A 102 -3.43 -3.53 3.83
CA ALA A 102 -2.37 -4.51 4.18
C ALA A 102 -1.79 -4.30 5.59
N ALA A 103 -1.65 -3.05 6.05
CA ALA A 103 -1.23 -2.76 7.41
C ALA A 103 -2.25 -3.31 8.43
N THR A 104 -3.55 -3.04 8.22
CA THR A 104 -4.64 -3.57 9.05
C THR A 104 -4.61 -5.09 9.12
N ALA A 105 -4.46 -5.77 7.97
CA ALA A 105 -4.36 -7.23 7.90
C ALA A 105 -3.15 -7.79 8.68
N ALA A 106 -2.06 -7.03 8.78
CA ALA A 106 -0.88 -7.38 9.58
C ALA A 106 -0.96 -6.94 11.07
N GLY A 107 -2.12 -6.45 11.54
CA GLY A 107 -2.28 -5.90 12.90
C GLY A 107 -1.57 -4.56 13.13
N VAL A 108 -1.15 -3.89 12.05
CA VAL A 108 -0.44 -2.61 12.07
C VAL A 108 -1.41 -1.46 11.81
N THR A 109 -1.51 -0.54 12.77
CA THR A 109 -2.20 0.73 12.55
C THR A 109 -1.36 1.59 11.62
N LEU A 110 -1.96 2.09 10.53
CA LEU A 110 -1.37 3.06 9.63
C LEU A 110 -2.38 4.19 9.35
N THR A 111 -2.10 5.41 9.79
CA THR A 111 -3.00 6.57 9.64
C THR A 111 -2.38 7.68 8.81
N LEU A 112 -3.22 8.46 8.11
CA LEU A 112 -2.78 9.63 7.36
C LEU A 112 -2.78 10.88 8.26
N SER A 113 -1.61 11.32 8.69
CA SER A 113 -1.44 12.52 9.52
C SER A 113 -1.50 13.80 8.68
N SER A 114 -0.92 13.76 7.47
CA SER A 114 -0.77 14.91 6.57
C SER A 114 -0.75 14.44 5.10
N GLY A 115 -1.30 15.24 4.19
CA GLY A 115 -1.36 14.93 2.76
C GLY A 115 -0.97 16.13 1.90
N PHE A 116 -1.77 16.44 0.88
CA PHE A 116 -1.59 17.62 0.04
C PHE A 116 -1.65 18.92 0.86
N ARG A 117 -0.68 19.81 0.62
CA ARG A 117 -0.67 21.18 1.15
C ARG A 117 -0.69 22.18 0.00
N THR A 118 -1.56 23.17 0.07
CA THR A 118 -1.61 24.31 -0.87
C THR A 118 -0.39 25.24 -0.71
N LYS A 119 -0.26 26.22 -1.61
CA LYS A 119 0.81 27.24 -1.50
C LYS A 119 0.64 28.18 -0.31
N SER A 120 -0.60 28.53 0.05
CA SER A 120 -0.91 29.34 1.23
C SER A 120 -0.65 28.58 2.54
N GLU A 121 -1.02 27.31 2.64
CA GLU A 121 -0.70 26.49 3.82
C GLU A 121 0.81 26.35 4.01
N GLN A 122 1.57 26.08 2.94
CA GLN A 122 3.03 26.06 3.04
C GLN A 122 3.63 27.42 3.43
N GLN A 123 3.03 28.54 3.00
CA GLN A 123 3.48 29.89 3.39
C GLN A 123 3.34 30.12 4.90
N TYR A 124 2.31 29.56 5.54
CA TYR A 124 2.17 29.54 7.00
C TYR A 124 3.30 28.73 7.65
N PHE A 125 3.52 27.47 7.24
CA PHE A 125 4.57 26.63 7.81
C PHE A 125 5.99 27.20 7.60
N TYR A 126 6.27 27.75 6.42
CA TYR A 126 7.54 28.43 6.13
C TYR A 126 7.73 29.67 7.01
N SER A 127 6.66 30.44 7.26
CA SER A 127 6.71 31.58 8.20
C SER A 127 6.99 31.13 9.63
N CYS A 128 6.36 30.05 10.10
CA CYS A 128 6.63 29.46 11.43
C CYS A 128 8.09 29.04 11.59
N TYR A 129 8.67 28.43 10.57
CA TYR A 129 10.07 27.99 10.55
C TYR A 129 11.04 29.19 10.55
N VAL A 130 10.90 30.12 9.60
CA VAL A 130 11.81 31.27 9.45
C VAL A 130 11.80 32.18 10.68
N ASN A 131 10.63 32.38 11.30
CA ASN A 131 10.48 33.25 12.47
C ASN A 131 10.59 32.51 13.82
N CYS A 132 10.73 31.18 13.82
CA CYS A 132 10.79 30.34 15.02
C CYS A 132 9.63 30.61 16.02
N ASN A 133 8.43 30.96 15.54
CA ASN A 133 7.34 31.51 16.35
C ASN A 133 6.06 30.62 16.41
N CYS A 134 5.99 29.56 15.61
CA CYS A 134 4.93 28.56 15.67
C CYS A 134 5.41 27.19 15.15
N ASN A 135 4.54 26.18 15.17
CA ASN A 135 4.81 24.83 14.66
C ASN A 135 6.14 24.22 15.17
N SER A 136 6.49 24.48 16.43
CA SER A 136 7.72 24.02 17.10
C SER A 136 9.04 24.35 16.37
N CYS A 137 9.06 25.36 15.48
CA CYS A 137 10.18 25.64 14.58
C CYS A 137 10.57 24.43 13.69
N ASN A 138 9.62 23.53 13.41
CA ASN A 138 9.85 22.41 12.51
C ASN A 138 10.25 22.93 11.11
N PRO A 139 11.32 22.39 10.50
CA PRO A 139 11.75 22.77 9.16
C PRO A 139 10.63 22.73 8.13
N ALA A 140 10.62 23.72 7.23
CA ALA A 140 9.64 23.81 6.16
C ALA A 140 10.29 24.40 4.90
N ASP A 141 10.06 23.74 3.76
CA ASP A 141 10.50 24.25 2.46
C ASP A 141 9.81 25.57 2.07
N LYS A 142 10.49 26.33 1.21
CA LYS A 142 9.93 27.53 0.56
C LYS A 142 8.62 27.18 -0.20
N PRO A 143 7.58 28.03 -0.15
CA PRO A 143 6.34 27.79 -0.89
C PRO A 143 6.56 27.67 -2.40
N GLY A 144 6.17 26.52 -2.95
CA GLY A 144 6.44 26.07 -4.32
C GLY A 144 7.40 24.87 -4.39
N TYR A 145 8.11 24.55 -3.30
CA TYR A 145 9.17 23.53 -3.27
C TYR A 145 8.89 22.36 -2.33
N SER A 146 7.92 22.48 -1.41
CA SER A 146 7.55 21.42 -0.46
C SER A 146 6.94 20.21 -1.16
N LYS A 147 7.37 19.01 -0.76
CA LYS A 147 6.90 17.74 -1.35
C LYS A 147 5.39 17.54 -1.20
N HIS A 148 4.78 18.03 -0.12
CA HIS A 148 3.32 17.99 0.05
C HIS A 148 2.56 18.80 -1.00
N GLN A 149 3.19 19.82 -1.57
CA GLN A 149 2.57 20.65 -2.61
C GLN A 149 2.51 19.95 -3.95
N SER A 150 3.21 18.82 -4.12
CA SER A 150 3.04 17.96 -5.30
C SER A 150 1.77 17.10 -5.23
N GLY A 151 1.20 16.92 -4.03
CA GLY A 151 0.12 15.95 -3.78
C GLY A 151 0.59 14.50 -3.66
N ASN A 152 1.88 14.24 -3.86
CA ASN A 152 2.49 12.91 -3.81
C ASN A 152 3.09 12.54 -2.45
N ALA A 153 3.26 13.51 -1.55
CA ALA A 153 3.86 13.27 -0.24
C ALA A 153 2.80 13.18 0.87
N ILE A 154 3.04 12.27 1.80
CA ILE A 154 2.22 12.01 2.97
C ILE A 154 3.08 11.95 4.23
N ASP A 155 2.54 12.43 5.35
CA ASP A 155 3.05 12.06 6.68
C ASP A 155 2.10 11.03 7.28
N VAL A 156 2.62 9.92 7.79
CA VAL A 156 1.84 8.83 8.39
C VAL A 156 2.07 8.69 9.89
N GLY A 157 1.06 8.16 10.60
CA GLY A 157 1.18 7.66 11.97
C GLY A 157 1.12 6.13 11.99
N THR A 158 1.86 5.48 12.89
CA THR A 158 1.81 4.02 13.05
C THR A 158 2.24 3.54 14.44
N ASN A 159 1.74 2.36 14.83
CA ASN A 159 2.23 1.59 15.97
C ASN A 159 3.48 0.74 15.64
N ASN A 160 3.81 0.48 14.37
CA ASN A 160 4.91 -0.40 13.96
C ASN A 160 5.73 0.20 12.79
N TRP A 161 6.70 1.06 13.14
CA TRP A 161 7.63 1.68 12.18
C TRP A 161 8.50 0.69 11.42
N SER A 162 8.80 -0.48 11.98
CA SER A 162 9.62 -1.51 11.32
C SER A 162 8.88 -2.07 10.10
N TRP A 163 7.63 -2.53 10.33
CA TRP A 163 6.76 -3.05 9.28
C TRP A 163 6.46 -1.99 8.21
N VAL A 164 6.08 -0.77 8.62
CA VAL A 164 5.80 0.35 7.71
C VAL A 164 7.00 0.62 6.81
N LYS A 165 8.22 0.72 7.35
CA LYS A 165 9.42 0.98 6.55
C LYS A 165 9.77 -0.16 5.59
N SER A 166 9.57 -1.43 5.97
CA SER A 166 9.89 -2.56 5.09
C SER A 166 8.87 -2.79 3.98
N HIS A 167 7.60 -2.41 4.18
CA HIS A 167 6.51 -2.67 3.21
C HIS A 167 6.17 -1.47 2.32
N ALA A 168 6.53 -0.24 2.69
CA ALA A 168 6.19 0.98 1.93
C ALA A 168 6.50 0.89 0.42
N ALA A 169 7.66 0.31 0.06
CA ALA A 169 8.10 0.19 -1.33
C ALA A 169 7.17 -0.69 -2.19
N ALA A 170 6.55 -1.72 -1.62
CA ALA A 170 5.59 -2.58 -2.32
C ALA A 170 4.31 -1.83 -2.75
N TYR A 171 4.00 -0.73 -2.06
CA TYR A 171 2.88 0.17 -2.38
C TYR A 171 3.35 1.45 -3.10
N GLY A 172 4.58 1.47 -3.64
CA GLY A 172 5.15 2.58 -4.41
C GLY A 172 5.60 3.79 -3.57
N PHE A 173 5.65 3.68 -2.24
CA PHE A 173 6.08 4.74 -1.35
C PHE A 173 7.58 4.68 -1.04
N THR A 174 8.27 5.80 -1.25
CA THR A 174 9.67 6.00 -0.85
C THR A 174 9.73 6.84 0.43
N GLY A 175 10.24 6.27 1.52
CA GLY A 175 10.41 6.97 2.80
C GLY A 175 11.63 7.89 2.82
N ILE A 176 11.56 9.00 3.56
CA ILE A 176 12.67 9.94 3.74
C ILE A 176 13.46 9.62 5.02
N SER A 177 14.79 9.49 4.90
CA SER A 177 15.64 9.00 5.99
C SER A 177 15.72 9.92 7.22
N SER A 178 15.59 11.23 7.02
CA SER A 178 15.56 12.23 8.10
C SER A 178 14.19 12.37 8.76
N GLU A 179 13.13 11.86 8.14
CA GLU A 179 11.74 12.07 8.53
C GLU A 179 10.98 10.75 8.42
N LYS A 180 11.08 9.91 9.46
CA LYS A 180 10.58 8.52 9.44
C LYS A 180 9.08 8.38 9.09
N TRP A 181 8.30 9.44 9.27
CA TRP A 181 6.87 9.53 8.98
C TRP A 181 6.58 9.96 7.54
N HIS A 182 7.55 10.51 6.81
CA HIS A 182 7.36 11.16 5.52
C HIS A 182 7.65 10.21 4.37
N PHE A 183 6.66 10.01 3.50
CA PHE A 183 6.73 9.11 2.34
C PHE A 183 6.26 9.83 1.08
N ILE A 184 6.92 9.53 -0.05
CA ILE A 184 6.60 10.11 -1.35
C ILE A 184 6.23 8.99 -2.33
N TYR A 185 5.10 9.15 -3.00
CA TYR A 185 4.63 8.27 -4.07
C TYR A 185 5.08 8.79 -5.44
N TYR A 186 5.52 7.89 -6.34
CA TYR A 186 5.95 8.27 -7.69
C TYR A 186 5.23 7.49 -8.82
N GLY A 187 4.29 6.61 -8.48
CA GLY A 187 3.52 5.83 -9.46
C GLY A 187 2.39 6.62 -10.14
N GLY A 188 1.76 6.00 -11.14
CA GLY A 188 0.45 6.40 -11.65
C GLY A 188 -0.68 6.03 -10.68
N ASP A 189 -1.94 6.24 -11.04
CA ASP A 189 -3.05 5.78 -10.19
C ASP A 189 -3.10 4.24 -10.15
N PRO A 190 -2.95 3.58 -8.98
CA PRO A 190 -3.03 2.13 -8.88
C PRO A 190 -4.49 1.62 -8.86
N GLY A 191 -5.48 2.50 -8.94
CA GLY A 191 -6.90 2.18 -8.72
C GLY A 191 -7.24 2.02 -7.24
N GLY A 192 -8.48 2.33 -6.89
CA GLY A 192 -8.99 2.29 -5.53
C GLY A 192 -10.46 2.72 -5.47
N PRO A 193 -11.03 2.96 -4.27
CA PRO A 193 -12.46 3.15 -4.07
C PRO A 193 -13.04 4.42 -4.74
N CYS A 194 -12.20 5.36 -5.19
CA CYS A 194 -12.66 6.53 -5.94
C CYS A 194 -12.46 6.29 -7.44
N GLY A 195 -13.41 5.59 -8.08
CA GLY A 195 -13.37 5.25 -9.50
C GLY A 195 -13.20 6.43 -10.46
N SER A 196 -13.06 6.16 -11.76
CA SER A 196 -12.76 7.20 -12.77
C SER A 196 -13.88 8.23 -12.98
N GLY A 197 -15.08 8.01 -12.45
CA GLY A 197 -16.16 9.00 -12.40
C GLY A 197 -16.41 9.46 -10.96
N GLY A 198 -15.97 10.68 -10.62
CA GLY A 198 -16.38 11.34 -9.38
C GLY A 198 -17.82 11.83 -9.49
N GLY A 199 -18.78 10.99 -9.10
CA GLY A 199 -20.20 11.31 -9.03
C GLY A 199 -20.88 10.41 -8.01
N GLY A 200 -21.42 10.99 -6.94
CA GLY A 200 -21.90 10.23 -5.78
C GLY A 200 -23.06 9.29 -6.08
N GLY A 201 -22.93 8.03 -5.65
CA GLY A 201 -23.97 7.01 -5.61
C GLY A 201 -23.59 5.97 -4.55
N THR A 202 -24.51 5.61 -3.67
CA THR A 202 -24.29 4.63 -2.58
C THR A 202 -24.64 3.22 -3.05
N ASP A 203 -24.26 2.87 -4.27
CA ASP A 203 -24.60 1.58 -4.87
C ASP A 203 -23.47 0.56 -4.66
N PRO A 204 -23.77 -0.74 -4.53
CA PRO A 204 -22.75 -1.78 -4.36
C PRO A 204 -21.81 -1.81 -5.58
N VAL A 205 -20.50 -1.82 -5.33
CA VAL A 205 -19.50 -1.93 -6.39
C VAL A 205 -19.51 -3.36 -6.92
N GLU A 206 -20.18 -3.60 -8.05
CA GLU A 206 -19.94 -4.80 -8.84
C GLU A 206 -18.55 -4.70 -9.48
N ASP A 207 -17.69 -5.67 -9.15
CA ASP A 207 -16.32 -5.78 -9.65
C ASP A 207 -16.34 -6.30 -11.09
N HIS A 208 -16.69 -5.43 -12.03
CA HIS A 208 -16.70 -5.75 -13.45
C HIS A 208 -15.27 -5.75 -14.02
N PRO A 209 -14.95 -6.66 -14.96
CA PRO A 209 -13.69 -6.63 -15.68
C PRO A 209 -13.42 -5.28 -16.34
N SER A 210 -12.16 -4.90 -16.49
CA SER A 210 -11.80 -3.62 -17.12
C SER A 210 -10.43 -3.65 -17.77
N CYS A 211 -10.31 -2.97 -18.91
CA CYS A 211 -9.14 -3.04 -19.77
C CYS A 211 -8.48 -1.67 -19.89
N TYR A 212 -7.17 -1.58 -19.66
CA TYR A 212 -6.45 -0.32 -19.85
C TYR A 212 -6.24 -0.02 -21.34
N SER A 213 -6.78 1.10 -21.82
CA SER A 213 -6.53 1.57 -23.19
C SER A 213 -5.35 2.53 -23.22
N SER A 214 -4.22 2.08 -23.79
CA SER A 214 -3.08 2.96 -24.07
C SER A 214 -3.42 4.04 -25.12
N THR A 215 -4.36 3.76 -26.02
CA THR A 215 -4.88 4.73 -27.00
C THR A 215 -5.53 5.93 -26.33
N LEU A 216 -6.39 5.67 -25.33
CA LEU A 216 -7.20 6.68 -24.65
C LEU A 216 -6.58 7.14 -23.32
N ALA A 217 -5.43 6.57 -22.94
CA ALA A 217 -4.75 6.70 -21.65
C ALA A 217 -5.64 6.48 -20.41
N LYS A 218 -6.72 5.70 -20.55
CA LYS A 218 -7.74 5.47 -19.52
C LYS A 218 -8.18 4.00 -19.46
N THR A 219 -8.59 3.55 -18.29
CA THR A 219 -9.26 2.25 -18.11
C THR A 219 -10.68 2.30 -18.68
N MET A 220 -11.05 1.25 -19.39
CA MET A 220 -12.34 1.05 -20.04
C MET A 220 -13.11 -0.05 -19.32
N PRO A 221 -14.44 0.09 -19.12
CA PRO A 221 -15.25 -0.98 -18.53
C PRO A 221 -15.33 -2.18 -19.48
N ASP A 222 -15.75 -3.33 -18.95
CA ASP A 222 -16.08 -4.49 -19.76
C ASP A 222 -17.04 -4.14 -20.91
N ASN A 223 -16.91 -4.89 -22.01
CA ASN A 223 -17.61 -4.68 -23.27
C ASN A 223 -17.40 -3.31 -23.93
N ALA A 224 -16.48 -2.46 -23.46
CA ALA A 224 -16.18 -1.19 -24.12
C ALA A 224 -15.40 -1.40 -25.42
N CYS A 225 -15.77 -0.65 -26.47
CA CYS A 225 -15.13 -0.71 -27.78
C CYS A 225 -14.24 0.51 -27.99
N VAL A 226 -13.01 0.27 -28.44
CA VAL A 226 -11.98 1.29 -28.70
C VAL A 226 -11.33 1.03 -30.05
N GLN A 227 -11.16 2.09 -30.85
CA GLN A 227 -10.34 2.00 -32.06
C GLN A 227 -8.84 2.10 -31.71
N SER A 228 -8.01 1.19 -32.20
CA SER A 228 -6.57 1.19 -31.97
C SER A 228 -5.86 2.27 -32.80
N LYS A 229 -4.91 2.96 -32.18
CA LYS A 229 -4.10 3.99 -32.84
C LYS A 229 -3.00 3.42 -33.73
N ASN A 230 -2.70 2.14 -33.58
CA ASN A 230 -1.58 1.47 -34.24
C ASN A 230 -1.98 0.87 -35.61
N ASP A 231 -3.23 0.44 -35.74
CA ASP A 231 -3.74 -0.38 -36.85
C ASP A 231 -5.14 0.06 -37.34
N HIS A 232 -5.77 1.03 -36.65
CA HIS A 232 -7.13 1.55 -36.92
C HIS A 232 -8.27 0.54 -36.79
N GLN A 233 -8.02 -0.65 -36.24
CA GLN A 233 -9.03 -1.69 -36.00
C GLN A 233 -9.79 -1.45 -34.69
N TRP A 234 -10.92 -2.14 -34.54
CA TRP A 234 -11.75 -2.05 -33.33
C TRP A 234 -11.47 -3.21 -32.40
N TYR A 235 -11.15 -2.89 -31.16
CA TYR A 235 -10.97 -3.84 -30.06
C TYR A 235 -12.07 -3.67 -29.04
N GLN A 236 -12.48 -4.76 -28.42
CA GLN A 236 -13.47 -4.80 -27.36
C GLN A 236 -12.79 -5.26 -26.06
N CYS A 237 -13.08 -4.57 -24.97
CA CYS A 237 -12.70 -5.04 -23.65
C CYS A 237 -13.57 -6.24 -23.29
N LYS A 238 -12.96 -7.36 -22.94
CA LYS A 238 -13.67 -8.56 -22.48
C LYS A 238 -12.86 -9.25 -21.40
N ASP A 239 -13.44 -9.42 -20.23
CA ASP A 239 -12.84 -10.13 -19.09
C ASP A 239 -11.47 -9.57 -18.66
N GLY A 240 -11.18 -8.30 -18.97
CA GLY A 240 -9.93 -7.59 -18.65
C GLY A 240 -8.92 -7.51 -19.81
N ASP A 241 -9.14 -8.25 -20.89
CA ASP A 241 -8.29 -8.29 -22.08
C ASP A 241 -8.92 -7.57 -23.30
N TRP A 242 -8.07 -7.12 -24.22
CA TRP A 242 -8.50 -6.53 -25.49
C TRP A 242 -8.62 -7.63 -26.56
N VAL A 243 -9.86 -7.94 -26.97
CA VAL A 243 -10.16 -8.88 -28.05
C VAL A 243 -10.50 -8.17 -29.35
N ASP A 244 -10.16 -8.78 -30.48
CA ASP A 244 -10.51 -8.30 -31.81
C ASP A 244 -12.03 -8.43 -32.06
N ARG A 245 -12.64 -7.40 -32.64
CA ARG A 245 -14.10 -7.31 -32.86
C ARG A 245 -14.60 -8.01 -34.14
N TYR A 246 -13.72 -8.52 -35.02
CA TYR A 246 -14.08 -8.84 -36.41
C TYR A 246 -15.00 -10.05 -36.63
N SER A 247 -15.03 -11.05 -35.73
CA SER A 247 -15.67 -12.35 -36.01
C SER A 247 -17.05 -12.58 -35.39
N ASP A 248 -17.32 -12.08 -34.17
CA ASP A 248 -18.64 -12.13 -33.52
C ASP A 248 -18.73 -11.08 -32.40
N PRO A 249 -19.17 -9.84 -32.70
CA PRO A 249 -19.05 -8.73 -31.77
C PRO A 249 -20.27 -8.55 -30.85
N GLU A 250 -20.07 -8.77 -29.55
CA GLU A 250 -21.03 -8.34 -28.52
C GLU A 250 -21.28 -6.82 -28.57
N LYS A 251 -22.42 -6.37 -28.02
CA LYS A 251 -22.79 -4.95 -28.08
C LYS A 251 -21.86 -4.13 -27.19
N CYS A 252 -21.26 -3.08 -27.77
CA CYS A 252 -20.39 -2.16 -27.03
C CYS A 252 -21.13 -1.51 -25.85
N SER A 253 -20.53 -1.53 -24.66
CA SER A 253 -20.97 -0.73 -23.51
C SER A 253 -20.69 0.76 -23.72
N SER A 254 -19.62 1.08 -24.45
CA SER A 254 -19.30 2.41 -24.99
C SER A 254 -18.47 2.30 -26.26
N GLU A 255 -18.58 3.27 -27.18
CA GLU A 255 -17.78 3.33 -28.41
C GLU A 255 -16.83 4.53 -28.37
N ASN A 256 -15.54 4.28 -28.63
CA ASN A 256 -14.48 5.29 -28.52
C ASN A 256 -13.61 5.25 -29.80
N PRO A 257 -14.02 5.95 -30.87
CA PRO A 257 -13.24 6.08 -32.10
C PRO A 257 -12.02 7.00 -31.91
N LEU A 258 -11.16 7.05 -32.92
CA LEU A 258 -9.96 7.90 -32.99
C LEU A 258 -10.10 9.08 -33.97
#